data_AF-A0A5Q0GUR9-F1
#
_entry.id   AF-A0A5Q0GUR9-F1
#
_cell.length_a   1.000
_cell.length_b   1.000
_cell.length_c   1.000
_cell.angle_alpha   90.00
_cell.angle_beta   90.00
_cell.angle_gamma   90.00
#
_symmetry.space_group_name_H-M   'P 1'
#
loop_
_entity.id
_entity.type
_entity.pdbx_description
1 polymer ?
#
loop_
_entity_poly.entity_id
_entity_poly.type
_entity_poly.pdbx_seq_one_letter_code
_entity_poly.pdbx_strand_id
1 'polypeptide(L)'
;MTEPVVRWTAGPDGLADVVVRPTSDVEVAHWTAELLLHDNPFAALAVVVSAERLVARTESGQVVELTPAALDAPCLDVEAVVRSAAHSLYAWHSARLDLRALRRRGLPVWCAPHRGSRSAVACGWLVVAVRSPQSPGDLGRL
;
A
#
# COMPACT_ATOMS: atom_id res chain seq x y z
N MET A 1 -3.93 13.19 -20.68
CA MET A 1 -3.05 13.91 -19.73
C MET A 1 -2.26 12.86 -18.98
N THR A 2 -0.95 12.86 -19.15
CA THR A 2 0.00 11.90 -18.57
C THR A 2 0.64 12.51 -17.33
N GLU A 3 0.46 11.88 -16.17
CA GLU A 3 1.47 11.47 -15.16
C GLU A 3 0.77 11.00 -13.87
N PRO A 4 1.17 9.84 -13.32
CA PRO A 4 2.24 9.86 -12.31
C PRO A 4 3.28 8.74 -12.47
N VAL A 5 4.56 9.07 -12.22
CA VAL A 5 5.64 8.09 -12.00
C VAL A 5 6.24 8.35 -10.63
N VAL A 6 6.13 7.37 -9.72
CA VAL A 6 6.93 7.41 -8.48
C VAL A 6 7.58 6.05 -8.27
N ARG A 7 8.90 6.03 -8.47
CA ARG A 7 9.81 4.89 -8.28
C ARG A 7 10.61 5.17 -6.99
N TRP A 8 10.58 4.27 -6.00
CA TRP A 8 11.49 4.37 -4.83
C TRP A 8 12.37 3.12 -4.72
N THR A 9 13.60 3.26 -5.20
CA THR A 9 14.75 2.40 -4.90
C THR A 9 15.47 2.98 -3.68
N ALA A 10 15.59 2.25 -2.57
CA ALA A 10 16.29 2.74 -1.39
C ALA A 10 17.70 2.13 -1.29
N GLY A 11 18.74 2.95 -1.49
CA GLY A 11 20.14 2.63 -1.18
C GLY A 11 21.02 2.21 -2.37
N PRO A 12 22.35 2.34 -2.26
CA PRO A 12 23.33 2.24 -3.36
C PRO A 12 23.40 0.87 -4.06
N ASP A 13 22.68 -0.14 -3.57
CA ASP A 13 22.65 -1.49 -4.13
C ASP A 13 21.33 -1.86 -4.84
N GLY A 14 20.37 -0.92 -4.99
CA GLY A 14 19.37 -0.97 -6.07
C GLY A 14 18.33 -2.11 -6.07
N LEU A 15 17.97 -2.70 -4.92
CA LEU A 15 16.84 -3.64 -4.85
C LEU A 15 15.53 -2.91 -4.49
N ALA A 16 14.54 -3.04 -5.37
CA ALA A 16 13.28 -2.30 -5.38
C ALA A 16 12.22 -3.00 -4.53
N ASP A 17 12.28 -2.83 -3.21
CA ASP A 17 11.41 -3.54 -2.27
C ASP A 17 9.92 -3.16 -2.36
N VAL A 18 9.61 -1.99 -2.94
CA VAL A 18 8.24 -1.51 -3.15
C VAL A 18 8.06 -1.01 -4.58
N VAL A 19 7.09 -1.59 -5.30
CA VAL A 19 6.68 -1.16 -6.64
C VAL A 19 5.32 -0.48 -6.56
N VAL A 20 5.19 0.73 -7.11
CA VAL A 20 3.93 1.49 -7.11
C VAL A 20 3.47 1.72 -8.54
N ARG A 21 2.19 1.47 -8.84
CA ARG A 21 1.58 1.76 -10.14
C ARG A 21 0.20 2.41 -10.02
N PRO A 22 -0.12 3.41 -10.85
CA PRO A 22 -1.48 3.92 -10.98
C PRO A 22 -2.34 2.97 -11.83
N THR A 23 -3.65 2.96 -11.59
CA THR A 23 -4.67 2.36 -12.46
C THR A 23 -5.90 3.26 -12.52
N SER A 24 -6.53 3.35 -13.70
CA SER A 24 -7.85 3.96 -13.85
C SER A 24 -8.98 2.98 -13.52
N ASP A 25 -8.69 1.68 -13.51
CA ASP A 25 -9.66 0.62 -13.27
C ASP A 25 -9.44 0.00 -11.88
N VAL A 26 -10.48 0.12 -11.07
CA VAL A 26 -10.46 -0.32 -9.68
C VAL A 26 -10.72 -1.81 -9.53
N GLU A 27 -11.42 -2.44 -10.49
CA GLU A 27 -11.69 -3.88 -10.48
C GLU A 27 -10.43 -4.67 -10.85
N VAL A 28 -9.58 -4.09 -11.70
CA VAL A 28 -8.33 -4.72 -12.16
C VAL A 28 -7.20 -4.60 -11.13
N ALA A 29 -7.32 -3.72 -10.12
CA ALA A 29 -6.26 -3.40 -9.18
C ALA A 29 -5.66 -4.62 -8.45
N HIS A 30 -6.47 -5.64 -8.13
CA HIS A 30 -5.99 -6.88 -7.50
C HIS A 30 -5.10 -7.71 -8.41
N TRP A 31 -5.52 -7.88 -9.67
CA TRP A 31 -4.77 -8.63 -10.68
C TRP A 31 -3.50 -7.88 -11.09
N THR A 32 -3.57 -6.54 -11.19
CA THR A 32 -2.40 -5.71 -11.46
C THR A 32 -1.37 -5.83 -10.34
N ALA A 33 -1.77 -5.83 -9.07
CA ALA A 33 -0.82 -5.95 -7.96
C ALA A 33 -0.11 -7.32 -7.96
N GLU A 34 -0.80 -8.39 -8.36
CA GLU A 34 -0.22 -9.71 -8.53
C GLU A 34 0.77 -9.78 -9.70
N LEU A 35 0.38 -9.24 -10.86
CA LEU A 35 1.25 -9.16 -12.03
C LEU A 35 2.51 -8.35 -11.75
N LEU A 36 2.40 -7.26 -10.98
CA LEU A 36 3.55 -6.44 -10.61
C LEU A 36 4.56 -7.19 -9.74
N LEU A 37 4.10 -8.04 -8.82
CA LEU A 37 5.01 -8.90 -8.05
C LEU A 37 5.64 -9.98 -8.92
N HIS A 38 4.89 -10.54 -9.88
CA HIS A 38 5.42 -11.50 -10.84
C HIS A 38 6.55 -10.88 -11.68
N ASP A 39 6.35 -9.67 -12.18
CA ASP A 39 7.32 -8.94 -13.00
C ASP A 39 8.49 -8.36 -12.18
N ASN A 40 8.36 -8.29 -10.85
CA ASN A 40 9.36 -7.75 -9.94
C ASN A 40 9.59 -8.71 -8.76
N PRO A 41 10.26 -9.86 -8.99
CA PRO A 41 10.36 -10.95 -8.00
C PRO A 41 11.15 -10.59 -6.74
N PHE A 42 11.86 -9.46 -6.73
CA PHE A 42 12.58 -8.94 -5.57
C PHE A 42 11.77 -7.94 -4.74
N ALA A 43 10.60 -7.52 -5.21
CA ALA A 43 9.74 -6.61 -4.48
C ALA A 43 9.01 -7.34 -3.35
N ALA A 44 9.06 -6.78 -2.15
CA ALA A 44 8.26 -7.25 -1.02
C ALA A 44 6.82 -6.69 -1.05
N LEU A 45 6.60 -5.60 -1.79
CA LEU A 45 5.29 -4.98 -1.86
C LEU A 45 5.00 -4.41 -3.24
N ALA A 46 3.86 -4.77 -3.82
CA ALA A 46 3.29 -4.06 -4.96
C ALA A 46 2.09 -3.24 -4.48
N VAL A 47 2.05 -1.95 -4.83
CA VAL A 47 0.96 -1.02 -4.50
C VAL A 47 0.35 -0.50 -5.79
N VAL A 48 -0.93 -0.75 -5.97
CA VAL A 48 -1.73 -0.22 -7.07
C VAL A 48 -2.62 0.88 -6.53
N VAL A 49 -2.62 2.03 -7.20
CA VAL A 49 -3.32 3.24 -6.75
C VAL A 49 -4.42 3.58 -7.77
N SER A 50 -5.65 3.71 -7.31
CA SER A 50 -6.75 4.31 -8.08
C SER A 50 -7.22 5.62 -7.45
N ALA A 51 -8.19 6.29 -8.06
CA ALA A 51 -8.79 7.51 -7.52
C ALA A 51 -9.47 7.30 -6.14
N GLU A 52 -9.92 6.08 -5.85
CA GLU A 52 -10.77 5.80 -4.68
C GLU A 52 -10.10 4.91 -3.64
N ARG A 53 -9.10 4.12 -4.03
CA ARG A 53 -8.46 3.16 -3.12
C ARG A 53 -7.02 2.85 -3.51
N LEU A 54 -6.26 2.35 -2.56
CA LEU A 54 -4.95 1.74 -2.79
C LEU A 54 -5.06 0.25 -2.49
N VAL A 55 -4.51 -0.59 -3.36
CA VAL A 55 -4.43 -2.03 -3.17
C VAL A 55 -2.97 -2.40 -3.08
N ALA A 56 -2.54 -2.86 -1.91
CA ALA A 56 -1.20 -3.38 -1.71
C ALA A 56 -1.23 -4.91 -1.65
N ARG A 57 -0.25 -5.55 -2.27
CA ARG A 57 -0.04 -6.99 -2.20
C ARG A 57 1.39 -7.27 -1.78
N THR A 58 1.56 -8.12 -0.77
CA THR A 58 2.87 -8.60 -0.33
C THR A 58 3.32 -9.80 -1.16
N GLU A 59 4.60 -10.11 -1.17
CA GLU A 59 5.16 -11.34 -1.78
C GLU A 59 4.56 -12.63 -1.18
N SER A 60 4.06 -12.58 0.06
CA SER A 60 3.35 -13.70 0.71
C SER A 60 1.92 -13.92 0.19
N GLY A 61 1.45 -13.11 -0.76
CA GLY A 61 0.10 -13.18 -1.32
C GLY A 61 -0.98 -12.51 -0.46
N GLN A 62 -0.62 -11.89 0.67
CA GLN A 62 -1.57 -11.09 1.43
C GLN A 62 -1.93 -9.80 0.69
N VAL A 63 -3.21 -9.45 0.70
CA VAL A 63 -3.76 -8.26 0.07
C VAL A 63 -4.28 -7.29 1.14
N VAL A 64 -3.91 -6.02 1.01
CA VAL A 64 -4.33 -4.92 1.87
C VAL A 64 -5.00 -3.86 1.00
N GLU A 65 -6.29 -3.63 1.21
CA GLU A 65 -7.03 -2.54 0.58
C GLU A 65 -7.12 -1.36 1.55
N LEU A 66 -6.83 -0.16 1.05
CA LEU A 66 -6.87 1.08 1.77
C LEU A 66 -7.85 2.05 1.10
N THR A 67 -8.81 2.56 1.85
CA THR A 67 -9.74 3.59 1.37
C THR A 67 -9.61 4.86 2.20
N PRO A 68 -9.73 6.06 1.61
CA PRO A 68 -9.77 7.32 2.34
C PRO A 68 -10.83 7.31 3.45
N ALA A 69 -10.46 7.66 4.68
CA ALA A 69 -11.39 7.85 5.80
C ALA A 69 -11.52 9.34 6.18
N ALA A 70 -10.38 10.02 6.31
CA ALA A 70 -10.27 11.44 6.59
C ALA A 70 -8.96 11.96 5.99
N LEU A 71 -9.05 12.68 4.86
CA LEU A 71 -7.90 13.23 4.12
C LEU A 71 -8.08 14.74 3.87
N ASP A 72 -8.79 15.42 4.76
CA ASP A 72 -9.18 16.83 4.65
C ASP A 72 -8.07 17.81 5.01
N ALA A 73 -6.96 17.34 5.59
CA ALA A 73 -5.84 18.20 5.88
C ALA A 73 -5.23 18.78 4.59
N PRO A 74 -5.09 20.12 4.48
CA PRO A 74 -4.63 20.78 3.26
C PRO A 74 -3.17 20.47 2.91
N CYS A 75 -2.43 19.86 3.83
CA CYS A 75 -1.05 19.43 3.63
C CYS A 75 -0.91 18.03 3.01
N LEU A 76 -2.02 17.32 2.76
CA LEU A 76 -2.03 16.03 2.09
C LEU A 76 -2.49 16.18 0.63
N ASP A 77 -1.59 15.83 -0.28
CA ASP A 77 -1.95 15.50 -1.66
C ASP A 77 -1.95 13.97 -1.85
N VAL A 78 -2.39 13.51 -3.03
CA VAL A 78 -2.48 12.09 -3.37
C VAL A 78 -1.12 11.40 -3.26
N GLU A 79 -0.04 12.07 -3.68
CA GLU A 79 1.31 11.52 -3.64
C GLU A 79 1.78 11.28 -2.19
N ALA A 80 1.55 12.24 -1.30
CA ALA A 80 1.84 12.13 0.12
C ALA A 80 1.08 10.96 0.76
N VAL A 81 -0.19 10.77 0.38
CA VAL A 81 -1.01 9.65 0.85
C VAL A 81 -0.41 8.32 0.41
N VAL A 82 -0.12 8.17 -0.87
CA VAL A 82 0.47 6.94 -1.44
C VAL A 82 1.81 6.63 -0.80
N ARG A 83 2.71 7.61 -0.72
CA ARG A 83 4.05 7.43 -0.16
C ARG A 83 3.99 7.06 1.32
N SER A 84 3.15 7.74 2.09
CA SER A 84 3.00 7.44 3.52
C SER A 84 2.40 6.04 3.73
N ALA A 85 1.39 5.67 2.96
CA ALA A 85 0.79 4.34 3.03
C ALA A 85 1.80 3.23 2.67
N ALA A 86 2.50 3.37 1.54
CA ALA A 86 3.50 2.43 1.08
C ALA A 86 4.63 2.25 2.11
N HIS A 87 5.20 3.33 2.63
CA HIS A 87 6.23 3.26 3.67
C HIS A 87 5.74 2.57 4.95
N SER A 88 4.52 2.88 5.40
CA SER A 88 3.98 2.28 6.63
C SER A 88 3.68 0.78 6.44
N LEU A 89 3.12 0.39 5.29
CA LEU A 89 2.88 -1.01 4.97
C LEU A 89 4.18 -1.80 4.83
N TYR A 90 5.18 -1.27 4.13
CA TYR A 90 6.49 -1.91 4.01
C TYR A 90 7.19 -2.04 5.36
N ALA A 91 7.12 -1.01 6.22
CA ALA A 91 7.69 -1.07 7.56
C ALA A 91 7.01 -2.15 8.43
N TRP A 92 5.68 -2.26 8.36
CA TRP A 92 4.94 -3.32 9.06
C TRP A 92 5.31 -4.71 8.54
N HIS A 93 5.35 -4.87 7.23
CA HIS A 93 5.66 -6.13 6.56
C HIS A 93 7.09 -6.60 6.86
N SER A 94 8.08 -5.71 6.68
CA SER A 94 9.50 -6.02 6.97
C SER A 94 9.75 -6.33 8.45
N ALA A 95 9.00 -5.70 9.36
CA ALA A 95 9.01 -6.03 10.78
C ALA A 95 8.20 -7.30 11.15
N ARG A 96 7.62 -7.99 10.17
CA ARG A 96 6.77 -9.19 10.33
C ARG A 96 5.59 -8.98 11.30
N LEU A 97 5.03 -7.78 11.31
CA LEU A 97 3.85 -7.45 12.10
C LEU A 97 2.57 -7.93 11.41
N ASP A 98 1.59 -8.39 12.19
CA ASP A 98 0.30 -8.82 11.66
C ASP A 98 -0.49 -7.62 11.14
N LEU A 99 -0.42 -7.37 9.84
CA LEU A 99 -1.17 -6.34 9.12
C LEU A 99 -2.68 -6.38 9.36
N ARG A 100 -3.27 -7.50 9.79
CA ARG A 100 -4.70 -7.56 10.17
C ARG A 100 -5.01 -6.68 11.39
N ALA A 101 -4.02 -6.40 12.24
CA ALA A 101 -4.18 -5.48 13.37
C ALA A 101 -4.49 -4.04 12.93
N LEU A 102 -4.13 -3.66 11.69
CA LEU A 102 -4.47 -2.35 11.13
C LEU A 102 -5.98 -2.17 10.89
N ARG A 103 -6.75 -3.26 10.70
CA ARG A 103 -8.21 -3.20 10.44
C ARG A 103 -8.98 -2.42 11.49
N ARG A 104 -8.55 -2.49 12.76
CA ARG A 104 -9.24 -1.84 13.88
C ARG A 104 -8.89 -0.36 14.04
N ARG A 105 -7.67 0.01 13.64
CA ARG A 105 -7.11 1.35 13.90
C ARG A 105 -7.08 2.23 12.65
N GLY A 106 -7.22 1.63 11.47
CA GLY A 106 -6.88 2.29 10.22
C GLY A 106 -5.36 2.47 10.08
N LEU A 107 -4.96 3.12 8.99
CA LEU A 107 -3.57 3.47 8.72
C LEU A 107 -3.44 5.00 8.76
N PRO A 108 -2.70 5.57 9.74
CA PRO A 108 -2.43 7.00 9.76
C PRO A 108 -1.50 7.41 8.62
N VAL A 109 -1.72 8.62 8.12
CA VAL A 109 -1.04 9.21 6.97
C VAL A 109 -0.38 10.51 7.40
N TRP A 110 0.87 10.71 7.00
CA TRP A 110 1.61 11.95 7.24
C TRP A 110 2.21 12.47 5.93
N CYS A 111 2.08 13.77 5.70
CA CYS A 111 2.88 14.43 4.67
C CYS A 111 4.37 14.45 5.07
N ALA A 112 5.25 14.71 4.11
CA ALA A 112 6.70 14.63 4.32
C ALA A 112 7.20 15.49 5.51
N PRO A 113 6.76 16.76 5.69
CA PRO A 113 7.15 17.56 6.86
C PRO A 113 6.77 16.92 8.20
N HIS A 114 5.51 16.50 8.37
CA HIS A 114 5.03 15.93 9.62
C HIS A 114 5.64 14.54 9.90
N ARG A 115 5.98 13.78 8.86
CA ARG A 115 6.72 12.52 9.00
C ARG A 115 8.16 12.79 9.46
N GLY A 116 8.83 13.78 8.87
CA GLY A 116 10.20 14.16 9.23
C GLY A 116 10.33 14.65 10.68
N SER A 117 9.32 15.37 11.19
CA SER A 117 9.28 15.84 12.58
C SER A 117 8.76 14.80 13.58
N ARG A 118 8.39 13.60 13.13
CA ARG A 118 7.76 12.54 13.97
C ARG A 118 6.53 13.06 14.71
N SER A 119 5.68 13.81 14.01
CA SER A 119 4.44 14.37 14.57
C SER A 119 3.56 13.27 15.20
N ALA A 120 3.11 13.50 16.43
CA ALA A 120 2.13 12.64 17.09
C ALA A 120 0.74 12.71 16.43
N VAL A 121 0.47 13.78 15.68
CA VAL A 121 -0.79 14.00 14.97
C VAL A 121 -0.62 13.60 13.51
N ALA A 122 -1.46 12.66 13.05
CA ALA A 122 -1.56 12.28 11.65
C ALA A 122 -2.26 13.37 10.84
N CYS A 123 -1.85 13.54 9.58
CA CYS A 123 -2.51 14.45 8.65
C CYS A 123 -3.82 13.85 8.10
N GLY A 124 -3.96 12.53 8.15
CA GLY A 124 -5.15 11.84 7.68
C GLY A 124 -5.14 10.36 8.04
N TRP A 125 -6.21 9.66 7.66
CA TRP A 125 -6.43 8.26 7.97
C TRP A 125 -7.01 7.50 6.78
N LEU A 126 -6.59 6.24 6.64
CA LEU A 126 -7.14 5.28 5.70
C LEU A 126 -7.84 4.15 6.47
N VAL A 127 -9.03 3.74 6.02
CA VAL A 127 -9.63 2.48 6.44
C VAL A 127 -8.85 1.34 5.81
N VAL A 128 -8.69 0.23 6.55
CA VAL A 128 -7.86 -0.91 6.13
C VAL A 128 -8.71 -2.17 6.09
N ALA A 129 -8.74 -2.84 4.93
CA ALA A 129 -9.23 -4.20 4.79
C ALA A 129 -8.07 -5.13 4.41
N VAL A 130 -8.01 -6.30 5.03
CA VAL A 130 -6.94 -7.29 4.78
C VAL A 130 -7.55 -8.61 4.38
N ARG A 131 -7.13 -9.15 3.23
CA ARG A 131 -7.46 -10.49 2.75
C ARG A 131 -6.20 -11.34 2.77
N SER A 132 -6.32 -12.54 3.33
CA SER A 132 -5.23 -13.51 3.31
C SER A 132 -5.27 -14.31 2.01
N PRO A 133 -4.13 -14.87 1.55
CA PRO A 133 -4.13 -15.79 0.43
C PRO A 133 -5.12 -16.93 0.75
N GLN A 134 -6.02 -17.21 -0.19
CA GLN A 134 -6.90 -18.37 -0.07
C GLN A 134 -6.02 -19.62 -0.07
N SER A 135 -6.17 -20.45 0.97
CA SER A 135 -5.51 -21.75 0.95
C SER A 135 -6.14 -22.57 -0.18
N PRO A 136 -5.37 -23.24 -1.04
CA PRO A 136 -5.91 -24.02 -2.18
C PRO A 136 -6.84 -25.19 -1.77
N GLY A 137 -7.13 -25.39 -0.47
CA GLY A 137 -8.02 -26.42 0.06
C GLY A 137 -9.48 -26.03 0.27
N ASP A 138 -9.87 -24.76 0.12
CA ASP A 138 -11.26 -24.32 0.39
C ASP A 138 -12.21 -24.47 -0.82
N LEU A 139 -11.72 -24.97 -1.96
CA LEU A 139 -12.54 -25.23 -3.16
C LEU A 139 -13.22 -26.61 -3.18
N GLY A 140 -13.12 -27.39 -2.10
CA GLY A 140 -13.56 -28.78 -2.05
C GLY A 140 -14.75 -29.09 -1.13
N ARG A 141 -15.46 -28.10 -0.60
CA ARG A 141 -16.66 -28.32 0.24
C ARG A 141 -17.80 -27.39 -0.13
N LEU A 142 -18.40 -27.63 -1.28
CA LEU A 142 -19.81 -27.31 -1.56
C LEU A 142 -20.48 -28.56 -2.10
#